data_AF-A0A9E7JSQ5-F1
#
_entry.id   AF-A0A9E7JSQ5-F1
#
_cell.length_a   1.000
_cell.length_b   1.000
_cell.length_c   1.000
_cell.angle_alpha   90.00
_cell.angle_beta   90.00
_cell.angle_gamma   90.00
#
_symmetry.space_group_name_H-M   'P 1'
#
loop_
_entity.id
_entity.type
_entity.pdbx_description
1 polymer ?
#
loop_
_entity_poly.entity_id
_entity_poly.type
_entity_poly.pdbx_seq_one_letter_code
_entity_poly.pdbx_strand_id
1 'polypeptide(L)'
;MGWVELLLLPLTLSSLGSTKVESASTEEHFTSPSNCTKSCGNIKIEYPFGIGNGCYRTGFNLTCTNHTDQPSRLLLGDGKLEVTRIDLDIGTVRVKTPIVTMDLDENFINVPLIDLQNLPYSFTSSEQKIRNTYYHFTDNTLLVSGCNAIASLADPITNETFDTCATICTPTGNRYCTIDLHNWNRTSLGIQLTRLNQTEFHLVDSSSIKIFLYDASNITDDDLTEIRKGKSIKVEFALLWYINDHPTCEEAKNMTNYACVSPNSDCYDIVDYAYTNNILGYFCRCSLNYQGNPYLPDRCQEISPTFAPDKGCQTKCGGINISFPFGLKEGCYRSQAFALTCNETSNPPTLFFHRYYIVHNISLEEGQLVASELNTTTIIIYFGSYIYYYSYFFSYETGPFVRHEQQSIFSWVIETQHCEEARQNNATFACVDKNSVCENITKTSNEDSWGYRCNCAKGYQGNPYISDGCKDIDECSVPNNYFCNGTCINTKGGYQCLPDKKQTVLLGNGRKESRRK
;
A
#
# COMPACT_ATOMS: atom_id res chain seq x y z
N MET A 1 -36.92 -58.16 50.93
CA MET A 1 -36.10 -57.28 51.79
C MET A 1 -35.17 -56.51 50.86
N GLY A 2 -35.29 -55.23 50.56
CA GLY A 2 -36.15 -54.14 50.99
C GLY A 2 -35.42 -52.88 50.51
N TRP A 3 -35.92 -52.21 49.46
CA TRP A 3 -35.38 -50.97 48.92
C TRP A 3 -36.19 -49.82 49.53
N VAL A 4 -35.51 -48.83 50.13
CA VAL A 4 -36.12 -47.73 50.91
C VAL A 4 -36.16 -46.46 50.07
N GLU A 5 -37.32 -45.82 50.09
CA GLU A 5 -37.70 -44.57 49.42
C GLU A 5 -37.08 -43.31 50.03
N LEU A 6 -36.89 -42.31 49.16
CA LEU A 6 -36.57 -40.91 49.44
C LEU A 6 -37.78 -40.17 50.06
N LEU A 7 -37.52 -39.29 51.02
CA LEU A 7 -38.45 -38.23 51.44
C LEU A 7 -37.79 -36.85 51.36
N LEU A 8 -38.46 -35.96 50.60
CA LEU A 8 -38.18 -34.53 50.39
C LEU A 8 -38.70 -33.68 51.56
N LEU A 9 -38.00 -32.59 51.89
CA LEU A 9 -38.57 -31.44 52.61
C LEU A 9 -38.02 -30.11 52.01
N PRO A 10 -38.86 -29.08 51.81
CA PRO A 10 -38.53 -27.85 51.08
C PRO A 10 -38.06 -26.72 52.01
N LEU A 11 -37.18 -25.84 51.53
CA LEU A 11 -36.86 -24.56 52.18
C LEU A 11 -37.11 -23.41 51.19
N THR A 12 -37.98 -22.49 51.60
CA THR A 12 -38.44 -21.32 50.86
C THR A 12 -37.54 -20.10 51.08
N LEU A 13 -37.52 -19.23 50.07
CA LEU A 13 -36.72 -18.01 49.93
C LEU A 13 -37.01 -16.96 51.03
N SER A 14 -35.94 -16.30 51.49
CA SER A 14 -36.00 -14.94 52.04
C SER A 14 -34.98 -14.06 51.32
N SER A 15 -35.44 -12.90 50.84
CA SER A 15 -34.67 -11.92 50.08
C SER A 15 -33.81 -11.05 51.01
N LEU A 16 -32.50 -10.98 50.77
CA LEU A 16 -31.65 -9.90 51.27
C LEU A 16 -31.21 -9.00 50.11
N GLY A 17 -31.35 -7.70 50.32
CA GLY A 17 -31.15 -6.65 49.32
C GLY A 17 -29.73 -6.60 48.75
N SER A 18 -29.65 -6.39 47.44
CA SER A 18 -28.42 -6.15 46.71
C SER A 18 -27.90 -4.76 47.04
N THR A 19 -26.77 -4.69 47.75
CA THR A 19 -25.97 -3.47 47.85
C THR A 19 -25.20 -3.32 46.55
N LYS A 20 -25.53 -2.25 45.82
CA LYS A 20 -24.87 -1.86 44.57
C LYS A 20 -23.46 -1.37 44.93
N VAL A 21 -22.47 -2.25 44.82
CA VAL A 21 -21.07 -1.84 44.80
C VAL A 21 -20.81 -1.30 43.39
N GLU A 22 -20.81 0.02 43.26
CA GLU A 22 -20.25 0.69 42.09
C GLU A 22 -18.74 0.43 42.09
N SER A 23 -18.33 -0.60 41.36
CA SER A 23 -16.95 -0.73 40.91
C SER A 23 -16.72 0.32 39.83
N ALA A 24 -16.21 1.49 40.23
CA ALA A 24 -15.55 2.39 39.31
C ALA A 24 -14.29 1.68 38.80
N SER A 25 -14.39 1.01 37.65
CA SER A 25 -13.23 0.62 36.86
C SER A 25 -12.69 1.88 36.22
N THR A 26 -11.72 2.52 36.86
CA THR A 26 -10.82 3.44 36.16
C THR A 26 -9.98 2.59 35.21
N GLU A 27 -10.42 2.43 33.96
CA GLU A 27 -9.53 1.98 32.88
C GLU A 27 -8.45 3.06 32.72
N GLU A 28 -7.26 2.80 33.26
CA GLU A 28 -6.07 3.59 32.96
C GLU A 28 -5.70 3.31 31.50
N HIS A 29 -6.32 4.07 30.60
CA HIS A 29 -5.96 4.10 29.19
C HIS A 29 -4.47 4.47 29.05
N PHE A 30 -3.67 3.58 28.46
CA PHE A 30 -2.25 3.83 28.22
C PHE A 30 -2.08 5.09 27.36
N THR A 31 -1.52 6.15 27.95
CA THR A 31 -1.07 7.33 27.23
C THR A 31 0.44 7.28 27.11
N SER A 32 0.95 7.25 25.87
CA SER A 32 2.39 7.38 25.62
C SER A 32 2.93 8.66 26.27
N PRO A 33 4.02 8.60 27.05
CA PRO A 33 4.60 9.77 27.70
C PRO A 33 4.87 10.91 26.71
N SER A 34 4.57 12.15 27.10
CA SER A 34 4.71 13.32 26.23
C SER A 34 6.17 13.64 25.85
N ASN A 35 7.13 13.10 26.61
CA ASN A 35 8.57 13.25 26.40
C ASN A 35 9.18 12.21 25.44
N CYS A 36 8.37 11.31 24.85
CA CYS A 36 8.88 10.32 23.90
C CYS A 36 9.40 10.98 22.62
N THR A 37 10.55 10.50 22.15
CA THR A 37 11.16 10.94 20.90
C THR A 37 10.25 10.63 19.72
N LYS A 38 9.86 11.65 18.95
CA LYS A 38 8.88 11.53 17.85
C LYS A 38 9.50 11.26 16.48
N SER A 39 10.81 11.42 16.33
CA SER A 39 11.52 11.17 15.08
C SER A 39 13.00 10.89 15.29
N CYS A 40 13.61 10.19 14.33
CA CYS A 40 15.05 10.00 14.21
C CYS A 40 15.44 10.23 12.75
N GLY A 41 16.22 11.28 12.48
CA GLY A 41 16.44 11.75 11.11
C GLY A 41 15.10 12.11 10.44
N ASN A 42 14.85 11.52 9.26
CA ASN A 42 13.62 11.73 8.49
C ASN A 42 12.51 10.72 8.80
N ILE A 43 12.72 9.83 9.76
CA ILE A 43 11.77 8.77 10.10
C ILE A 43 10.94 9.21 11.30
N LYS A 44 9.61 9.27 11.10
CA LYS A 44 8.64 9.50 12.17
C LYS A 44 8.50 8.23 13.01
N ILE A 45 8.47 8.39 14.33
CA ILE A 45 8.34 7.29 15.30
C ILE A 45 7.00 7.45 16.01
N GLU A 46 6.19 6.40 15.95
CA GLU A 46 4.88 6.33 16.58
C GLU A 46 4.71 5.01 17.32
N TYR A 47 3.93 5.03 18.41
CA TYR A 47 3.58 3.83 19.15
C TYR A 47 2.93 2.78 18.20
N PRO A 48 3.24 1.48 18.28
CA PRO A 48 3.88 0.77 19.39
C PRO A 48 5.40 0.94 19.47
N PHE A 49 6.02 1.58 18.48
CA PHE A 49 7.45 1.86 18.47
C PHE A 49 7.80 3.08 19.31
N GLY A 50 9.02 3.08 19.85
CA GLY A 50 9.50 4.20 20.67
C GLY A 50 10.94 4.05 21.12
N ILE A 51 11.50 5.17 21.60
CA ILE A 51 12.85 5.26 22.12
C ILE A 51 12.76 5.69 23.59
N GLY A 52 13.41 4.93 24.47
CA GLY A 52 13.41 5.20 25.91
C GLY A 52 12.30 4.46 26.67
N ASN A 53 12.49 4.35 27.99
CA ASN A 53 11.62 3.56 28.85
C ASN A 53 10.19 4.11 28.86
N GLY A 54 9.20 3.24 28.70
CA GLY A 54 7.77 3.60 28.66
C GLY A 54 7.27 4.19 27.34
N CYS A 55 8.13 4.34 26.33
CA CYS A 55 7.74 4.93 25.04
C CYS A 55 7.32 3.91 23.98
N TYR A 56 7.53 2.63 24.23
CA TYR A 56 7.28 1.54 23.30
C TYR A 56 6.54 0.39 23.97
N ARG A 57 5.85 -0.42 23.17
CA ARG A 57 5.35 -1.73 23.60
C ARG A 57 6.51 -2.72 23.64
N THR A 58 6.52 -3.67 24.59
CA THR A 58 7.55 -4.72 24.68
C THR A 58 7.84 -5.34 23.32
N GLY A 59 9.13 -5.38 22.94
CA GLY A 59 9.60 -5.87 21.64
C GLY A 59 9.67 -4.83 20.51
N PHE A 60 9.13 -3.63 20.70
CA PHE A 60 9.11 -2.53 19.72
C PHE A 60 10.10 -1.39 20.05
N ASN A 61 11.13 -1.69 20.84
CA ASN A 61 12.14 -0.71 21.20
C ASN A 61 13.01 -0.33 20.00
N LEU A 62 13.30 0.96 19.90
CA LEU A 62 14.16 1.53 18.87
C LEU A 62 15.36 2.24 19.50
N THR A 63 16.46 2.32 18.74
CA THR A 63 17.64 3.12 19.11
C THR A 63 17.94 4.11 18.00
N CYS A 64 18.13 5.39 18.34
CA CYS A 64 18.54 6.41 17.40
C CYS A 64 19.99 6.80 17.66
N THR A 65 20.87 6.65 16.67
CA THR A 65 22.23 7.17 16.74
C THR A 65 22.27 8.57 16.13
N ASN A 66 22.70 9.55 16.91
CA ASN A 66 22.92 10.92 16.47
C ASN A 66 24.42 11.19 16.45
N HIS A 67 25.00 11.26 15.26
CA HIS A 67 26.39 11.63 15.07
C HIS A 67 26.47 13.03 14.46
N THR A 68 27.45 13.83 14.88
CA THR A 68 27.68 15.18 14.34
C THR A 68 28.10 15.16 12.87
N ASP A 69 28.72 14.07 12.43
CA ASP A 69 29.38 13.95 11.12
C ASP A 69 28.70 12.94 10.17
N GLN A 70 27.59 12.31 10.59
CA GLN A 70 26.84 11.33 9.80
C GLN A 70 25.32 11.49 10.00
N PRO A 71 24.50 11.16 8.98
CA PRO A 71 23.05 11.20 9.11
C PRO A 71 22.57 10.29 10.25
N SER A 72 21.56 10.74 11.00
CA SER A 72 20.97 9.97 12.08
C SER A 72 20.44 8.63 11.58
N ARG A 73 20.74 7.54 12.30
CA ARG A 73 20.31 6.18 11.94
C ARG A 73 19.37 5.64 13.00
N LEU A 74 18.24 5.09 12.56
CA LEU A 74 17.28 4.40 13.40
C LEU A 74 17.58 2.90 13.37
N LEU A 75 17.66 2.26 14.53
CA LEU A 75 18.00 0.85 14.66
C LEU A 75 16.88 0.10 15.39
N LEU A 76 16.58 -1.12 14.92
CA LEU A 76 15.53 -1.98 15.44
C LEU A 76 16.05 -2.85 16.60
N GLY A 77 15.27 -2.99 17.66
CA GLY A 77 15.46 -4.03 18.69
C GLY A 77 16.85 -4.00 19.33
N ASP A 78 17.68 -4.98 18.95
CA ASP A 78 19.05 -5.20 19.45
C ASP A 78 20.09 -4.21 18.90
N GLY A 79 19.69 -3.34 17.97
CA GLY A 79 20.55 -2.32 17.38
C GLY A 79 21.31 -2.75 16.12
N LYS A 80 21.11 -3.96 15.59
CA LYS A 80 21.84 -4.44 14.41
C LYS A 80 21.19 -4.05 13.09
N LEU A 81 19.86 -3.99 13.05
CA LEU A 81 19.12 -3.71 11.82
C LEU A 81 18.80 -2.22 11.72
N GLU A 82 19.25 -1.58 10.65
CA GLU A 82 18.95 -0.17 10.38
C GLU A 82 17.58 -0.03 9.73
N VAL A 83 16.65 0.63 10.43
CA VAL A 83 15.29 0.92 9.95
C VAL A 83 15.34 2.09 8.98
N THR A 84 14.70 1.91 7.84
CA THR A 84 14.58 2.93 6.79
C THR A 84 13.18 3.51 6.71
N ARG A 85 12.16 2.71 7.09
CA ARG A 85 10.76 3.14 7.11
C ARG A 85 9.93 2.25 8.06
N ILE A 86 8.93 2.86 8.71
CA ILE A 86 7.89 2.16 9.47
C ILE A 86 6.56 2.56 8.84
N ASP A 87 5.71 1.58 8.52
CA ASP A 87 4.40 1.81 7.90
C ASP A 87 3.27 1.26 8.78
N LEU A 88 2.68 2.14 9.59
CA LEU A 88 1.68 1.79 10.61
C LEU A 88 0.36 1.28 10.03
N ASP A 89 0.02 1.67 8.79
CA ASP A 89 -1.24 1.27 8.15
C ASP A 89 -1.15 -0.15 7.56
N ILE A 90 0.04 -0.50 7.06
CA ILE A 90 0.33 -1.78 6.41
C ILE A 90 0.89 -2.80 7.41
N GLY A 91 1.52 -2.35 8.50
CA GLY A 91 2.14 -3.24 9.48
C GLY A 91 3.56 -3.67 9.14
N THR A 92 4.31 -2.87 8.37
CA THR A 92 5.66 -3.25 7.88
C THR A 92 6.78 -2.32 8.33
N VAL A 93 7.88 -2.91 8.80
CA VAL A 93 9.17 -2.23 9.01
C VAL A 93 10.10 -2.56 7.86
N ARG A 94 10.63 -1.55 7.18
CA ARG A 94 11.71 -1.74 6.21
C ARG A 94 13.06 -1.50 6.84
N VAL A 95 13.98 -2.36 6.50
CA VAL A 95 15.31 -2.44 7.09
C VAL A 95 16.35 -2.58 5.99
N LYS A 96 17.48 -1.89 6.18
CA LYS A 96 18.61 -1.93 5.27
C LYS A 96 19.23 -3.32 5.29
N THR A 97 19.59 -3.82 4.11
CA THR A 97 20.12 -5.18 3.99
C THR A 97 21.55 -5.29 4.56
N PRO A 98 21.83 -6.31 5.38
CA PRO A 98 23.20 -6.71 5.66
C PRO A 98 23.82 -7.39 4.43
N ILE A 99 24.96 -6.90 3.96
CA ILE A 99 25.68 -7.49 2.83
C ILE A 99 26.79 -8.40 3.39
N VAL A 100 26.70 -9.69 3.11
CA VAL A 100 27.78 -10.66 3.38
C VAL A 100 28.64 -10.78 2.13
N THR A 101 29.95 -10.68 2.30
CA THR A 101 30.92 -10.88 1.22
C THR A 101 31.83 -12.05 1.58
N MET A 102 32.03 -12.95 0.64
CA MET A 102 33.03 -14.01 0.71
C MET A 102 34.16 -13.71 -0.26
N ASP A 103 35.34 -13.49 0.29
CA ASP A 103 36.53 -13.14 -0.47
C ASP A 103 37.12 -14.37 -1.18
N LEU A 104 38.13 -14.14 -2.02
CA LEU A 104 38.67 -15.16 -2.93
C LEU A 104 39.41 -16.30 -2.22
N ASP A 105 39.98 -16.00 -1.06
CA ASP A 105 40.76 -16.88 -0.20
C ASP A 105 39.92 -17.67 0.80
N GLU A 106 38.63 -17.32 0.93
CA GLU A 106 37.70 -18.02 1.80
C GLU A 106 37.04 -19.21 1.08
N ASN A 107 37.00 -20.35 1.76
CA ASN A 107 36.37 -21.58 1.27
C ASN A 107 35.01 -21.86 1.92
N PHE A 108 34.79 -21.33 3.13
CA PHE A 108 33.55 -21.50 3.86
C PHE A 108 33.27 -20.30 4.78
N ILE A 109 32.02 -19.84 4.82
CA ILE A 109 31.52 -18.85 5.79
C ILE A 109 30.25 -19.41 6.43
N ASN A 110 30.12 -19.27 7.74
CA ASN A 110 28.86 -19.48 8.45
C ASN A 110 28.59 -18.26 9.32
N VAL A 111 27.55 -17.48 8.98
CA VAL A 111 27.22 -16.26 9.71
C VAL A 111 25.72 -16.18 10.01
N PRO A 112 25.33 -15.80 11.24
CA PRO A 112 23.97 -15.38 11.51
C PRO A 112 23.74 -14.06 10.77
N LEU A 113 22.80 -14.05 9.82
CA LEU A 113 22.50 -12.86 9.03
C LEU A 113 21.53 -11.95 9.79
N ILE A 114 20.42 -12.53 10.23
CA ILE A 114 19.37 -11.82 10.96
C ILE A 114 18.87 -12.72 12.08
N ASP A 115 18.66 -12.13 13.24
CA ASP A 115 18.06 -12.80 14.38
C ASP A 115 16.86 -11.99 14.89
N LEU A 116 15.65 -12.51 14.65
CA LEU A 116 14.41 -11.93 15.17
C LEU A 116 13.83 -12.76 16.31
N GLN A 117 14.62 -13.66 16.91
CA GLN A 117 14.15 -14.41 18.07
C GLN A 117 13.70 -13.49 19.18
N ASN A 118 12.51 -13.78 19.72
CA ASN A 118 11.85 -12.99 20.75
C ASN A 118 11.49 -11.56 20.33
N LEU A 119 11.62 -11.23 19.04
CA LEU A 119 11.12 -9.97 18.49
C LEU A 119 9.79 -10.21 17.77
N PRO A 120 8.86 -9.25 17.83
CA PRO A 120 7.54 -9.35 17.23
C PRO A 120 7.56 -9.08 15.71
N TYR A 121 8.54 -9.63 14.99
CA TYR A 121 8.76 -9.42 13.56
C TYR A 121 8.83 -10.76 12.82
N SER A 122 8.37 -10.77 11.57
CA SER A 122 8.44 -11.95 10.70
C SER A 122 8.82 -11.58 9.26
N PHE A 123 9.45 -12.52 8.57
CA PHE A 123 9.70 -12.49 7.13
C PHE A 123 8.50 -13.01 6.31
N THR A 124 7.50 -13.60 6.98
CA THR A 124 6.34 -14.25 6.34
C THR A 124 5.61 -13.29 5.41
N SER A 125 5.46 -13.68 4.14
CA SER A 125 4.50 -13.08 3.23
C SER A 125 3.12 -13.67 3.52
N SER A 126 2.24 -12.88 4.13
CA SER A 126 0.85 -13.27 4.34
C SER A 126 -0.05 -12.55 3.36
N GLU A 127 -0.85 -13.29 2.60
CA GLU A 127 -2.07 -12.75 1.97
C GLU A 127 -3.06 -12.38 3.08
N GLN A 128 -3.16 -11.11 3.42
CA GLN A 128 -4.20 -10.69 4.36
C GLN A 128 -5.41 -10.18 3.59
N LYS A 129 -6.55 -10.79 3.86
CA LYS A 129 -7.83 -10.26 3.41
C LYS A 129 -8.20 -9.05 4.27
N ILE A 130 -7.81 -7.87 3.82
CA ILE A 130 -8.25 -6.62 4.43
C ILE A 130 -9.39 -6.05 3.60
N ARG A 131 -10.55 -5.88 4.22
CA ARG A 131 -11.72 -5.23 3.60
C ARG A 131 -12.08 -5.85 2.22
N ASN A 132 -12.04 -7.18 2.14
CA ASN A 132 -12.27 -7.99 0.93
C ASN A 132 -11.21 -7.91 -0.18
N THR A 133 -10.04 -7.33 0.10
CA THR A 133 -8.88 -7.33 -0.80
C THR A 133 -7.73 -8.08 -0.15
N TYR A 134 -7.08 -8.97 -0.90
CA TYR A 134 -5.89 -9.68 -0.44
C TYR A 134 -4.65 -8.81 -0.70
N TYR A 135 -3.81 -8.63 0.32
CA TYR A 135 -2.57 -7.89 0.23
C TYR A 135 -1.38 -8.79 0.55
N HIS A 136 -0.32 -8.69 -0.25
CA HIS A 136 1.02 -9.19 0.10
C HIS A 136 1.84 -8.03 0.65
N PHE A 137 2.36 -8.16 1.87
CA PHE A 137 3.04 -7.05 2.55
C PHE A 137 4.55 -7.11 2.48
N THR A 138 5.11 -8.30 2.25
CA THR A 138 6.55 -8.55 2.22
C THR A 138 6.82 -9.62 1.18
N ASP A 139 7.77 -9.41 0.27
CA ASP A 139 8.21 -10.45 -0.66
C ASP A 139 9.74 -10.55 -0.61
N ASN A 140 10.26 -11.16 0.45
CA ASN A 140 11.70 -11.14 0.71
C ASN A 140 12.41 -12.27 -0.03
N THR A 141 13.43 -11.92 -0.81
CA THR A 141 14.29 -12.85 -1.54
C THR A 141 15.75 -12.61 -1.15
N LEU A 142 16.51 -13.68 -0.95
CA LEU A 142 17.96 -13.65 -0.82
C LEU A 142 18.59 -13.74 -2.21
N LEU A 143 19.43 -12.78 -2.59
CA LEU A 143 20.28 -12.88 -3.77
C LEU A 143 21.67 -13.32 -3.37
N VAL A 144 22.20 -14.32 -4.06
CA VAL A 144 23.60 -14.72 -4.02
C VAL A 144 24.19 -14.41 -5.39
N SER A 145 25.19 -13.52 -5.44
CA SER A 145 25.84 -13.11 -6.68
C SER A 145 27.33 -13.43 -6.62
N GLY A 146 27.83 -14.10 -7.65
CA GLY A 146 29.20 -14.58 -7.70
C GLY A 146 29.30 -15.88 -8.50
N CYS A 147 30.49 -16.48 -8.47
CA CYS A 147 30.78 -17.71 -9.20
C CYS A 147 31.16 -18.84 -8.26
N ASN A 148 30.62 -20.03 -8.56
CA ASN A 148 31.05 -21.32 -8.01
C ASN A 148 30.94 -21.35 -6.48
N ALA A 149 29.71 -21.18 -6.02
CA ALA A 149 29.35 -21.14 -4.61
C ALA A 149 28.03 -21.87 -4.37
N ILE A 150 27.93 -22.53 -3.22
CA ILE A 150 26.67 -23.00 -2.66
C ILE A 150 26.36 -22.11 -1.47
N ALA A 151 25.16 -21.56 -1.46
CA ALA A 151 24.62 -20.78 -0.37
C ALA A 151 23.42 -21.53 0.21
N SER A 152 23.50 -21.83 1.50
CA SER A 152 22.47 -22.55 2.23
C SER A 152 21.91 -21.65 3.32
N LEU A 153 20.59 -21.52 3.37
CA LEU A 153 19.90 -20.91 4.49
C LEU A 153 19.81 -21.94 5.61
N ALA A 154 20.24 -21.54 6.80
CA ALA A 154 20.25 -22.39 7.98
C ALA A 154 19.65 -21.65 9.17
N ASP A 155 19.00 -22.40 10.06
CA ASP A 155 18.61 -21.89 11.36
C ASP A 155 19.88 -21.67 12.20
N PRO A 156 20.15 -20.44 12.71
CA PRO A 156 21.38 -20.15 13.45
C PRO A 156 21.55 -20.96 14.74
N ILE A 157 20.47 -21.50 15.31
CA ILE A 157 20.50 -22.28 16.56
C ILE A 157 20.66 -23.76 16.26
N THR A 158 19.77 -24.33 15.46
CA THR A 158 19.78 -25.78 15.20
C THR A 158 20.82 -26.16 14.15
N ASN A 159 21.32 -25.18 13.41
CA ASN A 159 22.18 -25.35 12.23
C ASN A 159 21.53 -26.23 11.16
N GLU A 160 20.19 -26.34 11.18
CA GLU A 160 19.39 -27.06 10.22
C GLU A 160 19.26 -26.22 8.95
N THR A 161 19.76 -26.77 7.84
CA THR A 161 19.58 -26.18 6.51
C THR A 161 18.16 -26.42 6.04
N PHE A 162 17.46 -25.36 5.65
CA PHE A 162 16.09 -25.45 5.15
C PHE A 162 15.95 -25.07 3.68
N ASP A 163 16.90 -24.31 3.11
CA ASP A 163 16.92 -24.02 1.69
C ASP A 163 18.36 -23.85 1.17
N THR A 164 18.60 -24.04 -0.12
CA THR A 164 19.93 -23.96 -0.72
C THR A 164 19.86 -23.56 -2.18
N CYS A 165 20.74 -22.65 -2.58
CA CYS A 165 20.96 -22.33 -3.98
C CYS A 165 22.45 -22.41 -4.35
N ALA A 166 22.74 -22.64 -5.63
CA ALA A 166 24.09 -22.71 -6.13
C ALA A 166 24.28 -21.75 -7.31
N THR A 167 25.40 -21.04 -7.32
CA THR A 167 25.84 -20.20 -8.44
C THR A 167 26.92 -20.94 -9.22
N ILE A 168 26.76 -21.08 -10.53
CA ILE A 168 27.74 -21.73 -11.42
C ILE A 168 28.00 -20.82 -12.60
N CYS A 169 29.28 -20.52 -12.87
CA CYS A 169 29.67 -19.66 -13.97
C CYS A 169 30.08 -20.49 -15.19
N THR A 170 29.11 -20.74 -16.07
CA THR A 170 29.36 -21.23 -17.43
C THR A 170 29.32 -20.05 -18.42
N PRO A 171 29.80 -20.19 -19.67
CA PRO A 171 29.77 -19.09 -20.66
C PRO A 171 28.35 -18.58 -20.94
N THR A 172 27.34 -19.39 -20.66
CA THR A 172 25.91 -19.13 -20.85
C THR A 172 25.11 -19.14 -19.53
N GLY A 173 25.78 -19.29 -18.37
CA GLY A 173 25.16 -19.55 -17.08
C GLY A 173 24.97 -18.31 -16.22
N ASN A 174 23.99 -18.37 -15.32
CA ASN A 174 23.67 -17.30 -14.40
C ASN A 174 24.74 -17.20 -13.29
N ARG A 175 25.34 -16.02 -13.14
CA ARG A 175 26.31 -15.70 -12.06
C ARG A 175 25.63 -15.35 -10.73
N TYR A 176 24.44 -15.87 -10.52
CA TYR A 176 23.64 -15.63 -9.33
C TYR A 176 22.60 -16.73 -9.12
N CYS A 177 22.13 -16.83 -7.89
CA CYS A 177 20.97 -17.62 -7.51
C CYS A 177 20.14 -16.87 -6.48
N THR A 178 18.87 -17.22 -6.38
CA THR A 178 17.91 -16.61 -5.45
C THR A 178 17.29 -17.66 -4.55
N ILE A 179 16.92 -17.26 -3.34
CA ILE A 179 16.15 -18.08 -2.41
C ILE A 179 14.99 -17.23 -1.88
N ASP A 180 13.76 -17.68 -2.09
CA ASP A 180 12.56 -16.96 -1.65
C ASP A 180 12.23 -17.33 -0.21
N LEU A 181 12.04 -16.31 0.65
CA LEU A 181 11.74 -16.53 2.06
C LEU A 181 10.25 -16.74 2.35
N HIS A 182 9.37 -16.58 1.36
CA HIS A 182 7.93 -16.73 1.53
C HIS A 182 7.53 -18.09 2.14
N ASN A 183 8.24 -19.16 1.77
CA ASN A 183 7.85 -20.53 2.09
C ASN A 183 8.36 -21.01 3.46
N TRP A 184 9.05 -20.17 4.22
CA TRP A 184 9.76 -20.59 5.43
C TRP A 184 9.35 -19.75 6.65
N ASN A 185 8.66 -20.38 7.58
CA ASN A 185 8.35 -19.78 8.89
C ASN A 185 9.59 -19.86 9.80
N ARG A 186 10.55 -18.96 9.58
CA ARG A 186 11.77 -18.85 10.39
C ARG A 186 11.91 -17.42 10.91
N THR A 187 12.15 -17.28 12.21
CA THR A 187 12.40 -15.99 12.87
C THR A 187 13.88 -15.62 12.88
N SER A 188 14.78 -16.56 12.62
CA SER A 188 16.21 -16.29 12.49
C SER A 188 16.74 -16.90 11.21
N LEU A 189 17.63 -16.15 10.55
CA LEU A 189 18.21 -16.48 9.28
C LEU A 189 19.74 -16.52 9.42
N GLY A 190 20.30 -17.71 9.28
CA GLY A 190 21.74 -17.94 9.13
C GLY A 190 22.06 -18.27 7.69
N ILE A 191 23.29 -17.99 7.29
CA ILE A 191 23.77 -18.36 5.97
C ILE A 191 25.08 -19.12 6.07
N GLN A 192 25.11 -20.26 5.36
CA GLN A 192 26.28 -21.08 5.16
C GLN A 192 26.69 -20.97 3.70
N LEU A 193 27.92 -20.53 3.46
CA LEU A 193 28.51 -20.44 2.13
C LEU A 193 29.64 -21.41 1.97
N THR A 194 29.65 -22.13 0.86
CA THR A 194 30.73 -23.03 0.49
C THR A 194 31.20 -22.69 -0.92
N ARG A 195 32.50 -22.40 -1.08
CA ARG A 195 33.12 -22.21 -2.40
C ARG A 195 33.38 -23.57 -3.04
N LEU A 196 32.97 -23.73 -4.29
CA LEU A 196 33.16 -24.96 -5.06
C LEU A 196 34.53 -24.97 -5.75
N ASN A 197 35.23 -26.11 -5.68
CA ASN A 197 36.53 -26.29 -6.31
C ASN A 197 36.40 -26.36 -7.85
N GLN A 198 37.24 -25.61 -8.57
CA GLN A 198 37.06 -25.31 -10.00
C GLN A 198 37.93 -26.17 -10.94
N THR A 199 38.34 -27.37 -10.52
CA THR A 199 39.28 -28.18 -11.30
C THR A 199 38.73 -28.78 -12.60
N GLU A 200 37.43 -28.65 -12.88
CA GLU A 200 36.80 -29.28 -14.06
C GLU A 200 36.34 -28.31 -15.17
N PHE A 201 36.31 -26.99 -14.96
CA PHE A 201 35.56 -26.10 -15.86
C PHE A 201 36.34 -25.01 -16.61
N HIS A 202 37.65 -24.85 -16.43
CA HIS A 202 38.49 -23.90 -17.20
C HIS A 202 37.83 -22.54 -17.51
N LEU A 203 37.14 -21.91 -16.54
CA LEU A 203 36.39 -20.68 -16.76
C LEU A 203 36.77 -19.56 -15.77
N VAL A 204 37.42 -18.59 -16.41
CA VAL A 204 37.67 -17.17 -16.16
C VAL A 204 36.74 -16.48 -15.13
N ASP A 205 37.39 -15.69 -14.26
CA ASP A 205 36.87 -14.76 -13.23
C ASP A 205 36.31 -15.36 -11.94
N SER A 206 37.23 -15.75 -11.04
CA SER A 206 36.90 -15.81 -9.62
C SER A 206 36.58 -14.40 -9.12
N SER A 207 35.38 -14.23 -8.58
CA SER A 207 34.90 -12.98 -7.97
C SER A 207 34.55 -13.20 -6.51
N SER A 208 34.53 -12.12 -5.73
CA SER A 208 33.93 -12.11 -4.39
C SER A 208 32.46 -12.50 -4.50
N ILE A 209 31.98 -13.41 -3.66
CA ILE A 209 30.55 -13.74 -3.61
C ILE A 209 29.88 -12.74 -2.69
N LYS A 210 28.81 -12.11 -3.16
CA LYS A 210 28.03 -11.13 -2.39
C LYS A 210 26.64 -11.66 -2.16
N ILE A 211 26.14 -11.43 -0.95
CA ILE A 211 24.83 -11.90 -0.55
C ILE A 211 24.10 -10.81 0.19
N PHE A 212 22.84 -10.67 -0.14
CA PHE A 212 21.97 -9.72 0.52
C PHE A 212 20.51 -10.14 0.34
N LEU A 213 19.68 -9.68 1.28
CA LEU A 213 18.23 -9.78 1.19
C LEU A 213 17.66 -8.54 0.51
N TYR A 214 16.60 -8.72 -0.24
CA TYR A 214 15.84 -7.64 -0.82
C TYR A 214 14.35 -7.99 -0.84
N ASP A 215 13.51 -6.97 -0.86
CA ASP A 215 12.09 -7.12 -1.13
C ASP A 215 11.84 -7.04 -2.64
N ALA A 216 11.42 -8.16 -3.23
CA ALA A 216 11.15 -8.33 -4.66
C ALA A 216 10.04 -7.38 -5.16
N SER A 217 9.16 -6.92 -4.28
CA SER A 217 8.12 -5.93 -4.63
C SER A 217 8.67 -4.50 -4.80
N ASN A 218 9.92 -4.24 -4.43
CA ASN A 218 10.49 -2.90 -4.33
C ASN A 218 11.88 -2.76 -4.98
N ILE A 219 12.29 -3.72 -5.80
CA ILE A 219 13.52 -3.67 -6.60
C ILE A 219 13.19 -3.94 -8.07
N THR A 220 13.88 -3.27 -8.99
CA THR A 220 13.73 -3.55 -10.43
C THR A 220 14.78 -4.52 -10.95
N ASP A 221 14.52 -5.17 -12.08
CA ASP A 221 15.53 -6.00 -12.77
C ASP A 221 16.78 -5.21 -13.16
N ASP A 222 16.62 -3.92 -13.49
CA ASP A 222 17.72 -3.01 -13.78
C ASP A 222 18.56 -2.76 -12.53
N ASP A 223 17.93 -2.50 -11.38
CA ASP A 223 18.63 -2.35 -10.10
C ASP A 223 19.41 -3.63 -9.75
N LEU A 224 18.77 -4.80 -9.89
CA LEU A 224 19.43 -6.10 -9.70
C LEU A 224 20.61 -6.26 -10.65
N THR A 225 20.47 -5.85 -11.91
CA THR A 225 21.55 -5.88 -12.91
C THR A 225 22.70 -4.96 -12.55
N GLU A 226 22.41 -3.76 -12.06
CA GLU A 226 23.42 -2.80 -11.63
C GLU A 226 24.14 -3.25 -10.34
N ILE A 227 23.42 -3.87 -9.40
CA ILE A 227 24.03 -4.49 -8.22
C ILE A 227 24.95 -5.64 -8.63
N ARG A 228 24.54 -6.47 -9.60
CA ARG A 228 25.38 -7.53 -10.17
C ARG A 228 26.65 -6.98 -10.84
N LYS A 229 26.58 -5.79 -11.45
CA LYS A 229 27.74 -5.07 -11.98
C LYS A 229 28.62 -4.42 -10.89
N GLY A 230 28.28 -4.60 -9.61
CA GLY A 230 29.05 -4.11 -8.48
C GLY A 230 28.69 -2.70 -8.02
N LYS A 231 27.61 -2.12 -8.55
CA LYS A 231 27.11 -0.82 -8.08
C LYS A 231 26.52 -0.98 -6.68
N SER A 232 26.92 -0.11 -5.76
CA SER A 232 26.32 -0.06 -4.43
C SER A 232 24.97 0.69 -4.53
N ILE A 233 23.88 -0.07 -4.59
CA ILE A 233 22.52 0.45 -4.48
C ILE A 233 22.04 0.24 -3.04
N LYS A 234 21.23 1.17 -2.53
CA LYS A 234 20.59 0.99 -1.21
C LYS A 234 19.54 -0.10 -1.35
N VAL A 235 19.84 -1.27 -0.77
CA VAL A 235 18.93 -2.42 -0.80
C VAL A 235 18.28 -2.58 0.57
N GLU A 236 16.99 -2.86 0.56
CA GLU A 236 16.14 -2.98 1.75
C GLU A 236 15.28 -4.23 1.63
N PHE A 237 14.95 -4.83 2.77
CA PHE A 237 13.96 -5.89 2.88
C PHE A 237 12.87 -5.45 3.87
N ALA A 238 11.73 -6.15 3.87
CA ALA A 238 10.56 -5.77 4.65
C ALA A 238 10.23 -6.83 5.70
N LEU A 239 9.94 -6.39 6.92
CA LEU A 239 9.48 -7.22 8.02
C LEU A 239 8.03 -6.86 8.36
N LEU A 240 7.18 -7.86 8.49
CA LEU A 240 5.85 -7.70 9.06
C LEU A 240 5.98 -7.70 10.58
N TRP A 241 5.27 -6.80 11.28
CA TRP A 241 5.17 -6.89 12.74
C TRP A 241 3.81 -7.39 13.20
N TYR A 242 3.78 -7.95 14.39
CA TYR A 242 2.56 -8.46 15.01
C TYR A 242 2.60 -8.24 16.52
N ILE A 243 1.44 -8.22 17.15
CA ILE A 243 1.31 -8.24 18.61
C ILE A 243 1.19 -9.71 19.02
N ASN A 244 2.09 -10.14 19.91
CA ASN A 244 2.23 -11.54 20.32
C ASN A 244 1.83 -11.78 21.78
N ASP A 245 1.13 -10.82 22.39
CA ASP A 245 0.55 -10.96 23.73
C ASP A 245 -0.41 -12.15 23.84
N HIS A 246 -1.17 -12.39 22.76
CA HIS A 246 -2.12 -13.49 22.61
C HIS A 246 -2.12 -13.96 21.15
N PRO A 247 -2.40 -15.25 20.89
CA PRO A 247 -2.27 -15.83 19.55
C PRO A 247 -3.29 -15.29 18.56
N THR A 248 -4.50 -14.94 18.99
CA THR A 248 -5.58 -14.48 18.09
C THR A 248 -6.23 -13.20 18.58
N CYS A 249 -6.87 -12.47 17.65
CA CYS A 249 -7.72 -11.32 17.91
C CYS A 249 -8.88 -11.65 18.85
N GLU A 250 -9.49 -12.84 18.69
CA GLU A 250 -10.63 -13.26 19.50
C GLU A 250 -10.24 -13.40 20.98
N GLU A 251 -9.09 -14.04 21.24
CA GLU A 251 -8.55 -14.16 22.60
C GLU A 251 -8.09 -12.81 23.14
N ALA A 252 -7.36 -12.04 22.32
CA ALA A 252 -6.75 -10.78 22.74
C ALA A 252 -7.80 -9.73 23.16
N LYS A 253 -8.95 -9.67 22.50
CA LYS A 253 -10.03 -8.72 22.81
C LYS A 253 -10.58 -8.85 24.23
N ASN A 254 -10.43 -10.02 24.86
CA ASN A 254 -10.92 -10.28 26.22
C ASN A 254 -9.87 -9.99 27.30
N MET A 255 -8.70 -9.48 26.92
CA MET A 255 -7.54 -9.34 27.80
C MET A 255 -7.23 -7.87 28.08
N THR A 256 -6.72 -7.57 29.27
CA THR A 256 -6.44 -6.19 29.70
C THR A 256 -5.27 -5.54 28.95
N ASN A 257 -4.39 -6.35 28.36
CA ASN A 257 -3.27 -5.91 27.54
C ASN A 257 -3.60 -5.86 26.04
N TYR A 258 -4.88 -5.92 25.66
CA TYR A 258 -5.30 -5.81 24.26
C TYR A 258 -4.69 -4.56 23.59
N ALA A 259 -4.13 -4.73 22.40
CA ALA A 259 -3.36 -3.67 21.76
C ALA A 259 -4.19 -2.69 20.94
N CYS A 260 -5.32 -3.11 20.35
CA CYS A 260 -6.13 -2.26 19.49
C CYS A 260 -7.09 -1.42 20.35
N VAL A 261 -6.53 -0.48 21.10
CA VAL A 261 -7.25 0.26 22.15
C VAL A 261 -8.02 1.47 21.63
N SER A 262 -7.76 1.93 20.41
CA SER A 262 -8.53 3.04 19.85
C SER A 262 -9.96 2.59 19.53
N PRO A 263 -10.99 3.38 19.90
CA PRO A 263 -12.30 3.26 19.25
C PRO A 263 -12.13 3.36 17.74
N ASN A 264 -12.92 2.59 16.99
CA ASN A 264 -12.82 2.50 15.52
C ASN A 264 -11.45 1.98 15.02
N SER A 265 -10.93 0.96 15.71
CA SER A 265 -9.86 0.13 15.20
C SER A 265 -10.30 -1.33 15.03
N ASP A 266 -9.81 -1.95 13.98
CA ASP A 266 -10.02 -3.34 13.63
C ASP A 266 -8.77 -4.16 13.98
N CYS A 267 -8.98 -5.44 14.30
CA CYS A 267 -7.95 -6.41 14.60
C CYS A 267 -7.92 -7.49 13.54
N TYR A 268 -6.72 -7.86 13.09
CA TYR A 268 -6.49 -8.88 12.07
C TYR A 268 -5.50 -9.92 12.57
N ASP A 269 -5.87 -11.19 12.46
CA ASP A 269 -4.97 -12.30 12.75
C ASP A 269 -3.89 -12.40 11.68
N ILE A 270 -2.65 -12.59 12.14
CA ILE A 270 -1.48 -12.77 11.28
C ILE A 270 -1.24 -14.27 11.14
N VAL A 271 -1.64 -14.81 10.01
CA VAL A 271 -1.54 -16.25 9.70
C VAL A 271 -0.26 -16.52 8.93
N ASP A 272 0.49 -17.53 9.37
CA ASP A 272 1.58 -18.09 8.59
C ASP A 272 1.06 -19.19 7.66
N TYR A 273 1.03 -18.88 6.36
CA TYR A 273 0.55 -19.78 5.30
C TYR A 273 1.58 -20.83 4.85
N ALA A 274 2.83 -20.79 5.35
CA ALA A 274 3.87 -21.76 5.00
C ALA A 274 3.65 -23.11 5.71
N TYR A 275 2.52 -23.77 5.44
CA TYR A 275 2.17 -25.17 5.80
C TYR A 275 1.49 -25.42 7.16
N THR A 276 1.48 -24.50 8.12
CA THR A 276 0.99 -24.82 9.48
C THR A 276 -0.33 -24.17 9.91
N ASN A 277 -0.92 -23.22 9.15
CA ASN A 277 -2.06 -22.41 9.61
C ASN A 277 -1.84 -21.84 11.03
N ASN A 278 -0.57 -21.65 11.43
CA ASN A 278 -0.23 -21.17 12.75
C ASN A 278 -0.43 -19.65 12.77
N ILE A 279 -1.21 -19.18 13.74
CA ILE A 279 -1.43 -17.76 13.95
C ILE A 279 -0.26 -17.24 14.80
N LEU A 280 0.50 -16.29 14.25
CA LEU A 280 1.68 -15.71 14.90
C LEU A 280 1.28 -14.71 15.99
N GLY A 281 0.13 -14.07 15.81
CA GLY A 281 -0.42 -13.03 16.66
C GLY A 281 -1.40 -12.19 15.86
N TYR A 282 -1.56 -10.92 16.24
CA TYR A 282 -2.51 -10.03 15.59
C TYR A 282 -1.94 -8.64 15.30
N PHE A 283 -2.54 -7.94 14.36
CA PHE A 283 -2.20 -6.58 13.99
C PHE A 283 -3.43 -5.67 14.11
N CYS A 284 -3.21 -4.40 14.44
CA CYS A 284 -4.28 -3.42 14.63
C CYS A 284 -4.24 -2.40 13.50
N ARG A 285 -5.40 -2.06 12.95
CA ARG A 285 -5.55 -0.98 11.95
C ARG A 285 -6.74 -0.12 12.31
N CYS A 286 -6.74 1.16 11.94
CA CYS A 286 -7.97 1.94 12.03
C CYS A 286 -9.04 1.36 11.08
N SER A 287 -10.30 1.35 11.54
CA SER A 287 -11.44 0.88 10.76
C SER A 287 -11.65 1.74 9.49
N LEU A 288 -12.54 1.31 8.60
CA LEU A 288 -12.83 2.05 7.37
C LEU A 288 -13.28 3.49 7.69
N ASN A 289 -12.70 4.47 6.99
CA ASN A 289 -12.90 5.92 7.18
C ASN A 289 -12.27 6.52 8.45
N TYR A 290 -11.42 5.77 9.15
CA TYR A 290 -10.63 6.27 10.25
C TYR A 290 -9.13 6.22 9.92
N GLN A 291 -8.37 7.20 10.40
CA GLN A 291 -6.92 7.25 10.24
C GLN A 291 -6.27 7.64 11.57
N GLY A 292 -5.04 7.18 11.74
CA GLY A 292 -4.18 7.55 12.85
C GLY A 292 -3.58 6.30 13.47
N ASN A 293 -3.59 6.23 14.80
CA ASN A 293 -2.87 5.20 15.54
C ASN A 293 -3.85 4.27 16.28
N PRO A 294 -4.04 3.02 15.83
CA PRO A 294 -4.98 2.10 16.46
C PRO A 294 -4.52 1.60 17.84
N TYR A 295 -3.23 1.77 18.15
CA TYR A 295 -2.60 1.32 19.39
C TYR A 295 -2.68 2.35 20.52
N LEU A 296 -3.28 3.52 20.27
CA LEU A 296 -3.44 4.58 21.26
C LEU A 296 -4.93 4.96 21.40
N PRO A 297 -5.42 5.21 22.62
CA PRO A 297 -6.83 5.58 22.87
C PRO A 297 -7.23 6.83 22.08
N ASP A 298 -8.39 6.80 21.43
CA ASP A 298 -8.97 7.92 20.66
C ASP A 298 -8.07 8.47 19.54
N ARG A 299 -7.16 7.65 19.00
CA ARG A 299 -6.21 8.06 17.94
C ARG A 299 -6.53 7.51 16.56
N CYS A 300 -7.52 6.65 16.40
CA CYS A 300 -8.22 6.46 15.14
C CYS A 300 -9.32 7.51 15.06
N GLN A 301 -9.01 8.60 14.38
CA GLN A 301 -9.94 9.71 14.20
C GLN A 301 -10.66 9.54 12.87
N GLU A 302 -11.93 9.95 12.84
CA GLU A 302 -12.65 10.05 11.57
C GLU A 302 -11.80 10.86 10.60
N ILE A 303 -11.63 10.34 9.39
CA ILE A 303 -10.95 11.07 8.33
C ILE A 303 -11.84 12.26 7.99
N SER A 304 -11.62 13.38 8.67
CA SER A 304 -12.19 14.66 8.28
C SER A 304 -11.53 15.03 6.95
N PRO A 305 -12.28 15.04 5.85
CA PRO A 305 -11.67 15.30 4.57
C PRO A 305 -11.20 16.75 4.52
N THR A 306 -10.07 16.98 3.87
CA THR A 306 -9.71 18.34 3.44
C THR A 306 -10.82 18.82 2.49
N PHE A 307 -11.35 20.03 2.69
CA PHE A 307 -12.40 20.61 1.82
C PHE A 307 -11.85 21.48 0.71
N ALA A 308 -10.66 22.05 0.92
CA ALA A 308 -9.96 22.85 -0.05
C ALA A 308 -8.45 22.67 0.16
N PRO A 309 -7.66 22.59 -0.92
CA PRO A 309 -6.21 22.48 -0.80
C PRO A 309 -5.63 23.74 -0.15
N ASP A 310 -4.62 23.56 0.70
CA ASP A 310 -3.86 24.65 1.30
C ASP A 310 -3.21 25.57 0.25
N LYS A 311 -2.91 26.81 0.64
CA LYS A 311 -2.20 27.74 -0.23
C LYS A 311 -0.77 27.24 -0.48
N GLY A 312 -0.37 27.17 -1.76
CA GLY A 312 0.98 26.75 -2.14
C GLY A 312 1.15 25.24 -2.35
N CYS A 313 0.05 24.48 -2.42
CA CYS A 313 0.09 23.08 -2.84
C CYS A 313 0.76 22.93 -4.21
N GLN A 314 1.66 21.95 -4.31
CA GLN A 314 2.33 21.62 -5.55
C GLN A 314 1.33 21.00 -6.54
N THR A 315 1.14 21.64 -7.68
CA THR A 315 0.16 21.26 -8.71
C THR A 315 0.76 20.49 -9.88
N LYS A 316 2.06 20.19 -9.83
CA LYS A 316 2.76 19.44 -10.87
C LYS A 316 3.86 18.55 -10.30
N CYS A 317 4.02 17.37 -10.89
CA CYS A 317 5.18 16.51 -10.71
C CYS A 317 5.62 16.02 -12.09
N GLY A 318 6.83 16.39 -12.50
CA GLY A 318 7.29 16.16 -13.87
C GLY A 318 6.34 16.79 -14.88
N GLY A 319 5.82 15.99 -15.82
CA GLY A 319 4.87 16.41 -16.84
C GLY A 319 3.39 16.35 -16.43
N ILE A 320 3.08 15.87 -15.22
CA ILE A 320 1.70 15.54 -14.83
C ILE A 320 1.13 16.63 -13.92
N ASN A 321 -0.08 17.08 -14.24
CA ASN A 321 -0.84 18.02 -13.42
C ASN A 321 -1.52 17.27 -12.27
N ILE A 322 -1.35 17.79 -11.05
CA ILE A 322 -1.97 17.29 -9.83
C ILE A 322 -3.04 18.30 -9.42
N SER A 323 -4.27 17.83 -9.33
CA SER A 323 -5.41 18.63 -8.91
C SER A 323 -6.14 17.94 -7.76
N PHE A 324 -6.70 18.75 -6.87
CA PHE A 324 -7.57 18.27 -5.79
C PHE A 324 -8.71 17.41 -6.39
N PRO A 325 -9.05 16.22 -5.84
CA PRO A 325 -8.77 15.74 -4.48
C PRO A 325 -7.37 15.16 -4.25
N PHE A 326 -6.53 15.04 -5.29
CA PHE A 326 -5.16 14.53 -5.17
C PHE A 326 -4.17 15.61 -4.71
N GLY A 327 -3.08 15.17 -4.08
CA GLY A 327 -2.05 16.07 -3.56
C GLY A 327 -0.82 15.31 -3.05
N LEU A 328 0.28 16.03 -2.84
CA LEU A 328 1.57 15.47 -2.43
C LEU A 328 1.87 15.61 -0.93
N LYS A 329 1.06 16.38 -0.21
CA LYS A 329 1.25 16.73 1.21
C LYS A 329 -0.08 16.79 1.92
N GLU A 330 -0.07 16.55 3.22
CA GLU A 330 -1.22 16.77 4.09
C GLU A 330 -1.75 18.20 3.92
N GLY A 331 -3.08 18.37 3.90
CA GLY A 331 -3.74 19.63 3.54
C GLY A 331 -3.82 19.91 2.03
N CYS A 332 -3.11 19.16 1.17
CA CYS A 332 -3.19 19.31 -0.29
C CYS A 332 -3.99 18.22 -0.99
N TYR A 333 -4.27 17.11 -0.32
CA TYR A 333 -5.18 16.06 -0.79
C TYR A 333 -6.41 15.99 0.11
N ARG A 334 -7.52 15.45 -0.42
CA ARG A 334 -8.80 15.32 0.30
C ARG A 334 -8.69 14.35 1.47
N SER A 335 -8.12 13.19 1.23
CA SER A 335 -7.88 12.15 2.23
C SER A 335 -6.63 11.37 1.84
N GLN A 336 -6.10 10.56 2.75
CA GLN A 336 -4.90 9.76 2.50
C GLN A 336 -5.01 8.87 1.25
N ALA A 337 -6.22 8.41 0.90
CA ALA A 337 -6.46 7.63 -0.32
C ALA A 337 -6.13 8.40 -1.62
N PHE A 338 -6.14 9.73 -1.57
CA PHE A 338 -5.77 10.62 -2.68
C PHE A 338 -4.34 11.17 -2.56
N ALA A 339 -3.56 10.70 -1.57
CA ALA A 339 -2.17 11.08 -1.45
C ALA A 339 -1.33 10.46 -2.58
N LEU A 340 -0.53 11.30 -3.23
CA LEU A 340 0.42 10.91 -4.27
C LEU A 340 1.85 11.17 -3.77
N THR A 341 2.83 10.51 -4.38
CA THR A 341 4.25 10.73 -4.08
C THR A 341 4.99 11.17 -5.34
N CYS A 342 5.71 12.29 -5.26
CA CYS A 342 6.57 12.74 -6.34
C CYS A 342 8.01 12.37 -6.02
N ASN A 343 8.64 11.56 -6.86
CA ASN A 343 10.06 11.29 -6.78
C ASN A 343 10.81 12.38 -7.56
N GLU A 344 11.38 13.35 -6.84
CA GLU A 344 12.16 14.44 -7.44
C GLU A 344 13.60 14.03 -7.76
N THR A 345 14.02 12.83 -7.35
CA THR A 345 15.38 12.34 -7.65
C THR A 345 15.51 11.77 -9.06
N SER A 346 14.39 11.41 -9.71
CA SER A 346 14.37 11.05 -11.13
C SER A 346 14.38 12.30 -12.01
N ASN A 347 14.94 12.18 -13.21
CA ASN A 347 14.96 13.25 -14.21
C ASN A 347 14.36 12.74 -15.53
N PRO A 348 13.11 13.11 -15.87
CA PRO A 348 12.21 14.02 -15.13
C PRO A 348 11.63 13.38 -13.85
N PRO A 349 11.15 14.20 -12.88
CA PRO A 349 10.47 13.69 -11.69
C PRO A 349 9.29 12.78 -12.00
N THR A 350 9.15 11.70 -11.25
CA THR A 350 8.14 10.64 -11.49
C THR A 350 7.05 10.67 -10.42
N LEU A 351 5.78 10.65 -10.84
CA LEU A 351 4.62 10.66 -9.95
C LEU A 351 4.11 9.24 -9.68
N PHE A 352 3.86 8.93 -8.41
CA PHE A 352 3.43 7.61 -7.96
C PHE A 352 2.09 7.65 -7.23
N PHE A 353 1.25 6.65 -7.50
CA PHE A 353 0.04 6.31 -6.75
C PHE A 353 0.30 5.03 -5.97
N HIS A 354 0.01 5.02 -4.66
CA HIS A 354 0.29 3.89 -3.75
C HIS A 354 1.73 3.32 -3.87
N ARG A 355 2.72 4.12 -4.29
CA ARG A 355 4.13 3.76 -4.50
C ARG A 355 4.42 2.77 -5.65
N TYR A 356 3.48 1.90 -6.01
CA TYR A 356 3.68 0.85 -7.04
C TYR A 356 3.28 1.28 -8.44
N TYR A 357 2.44 2.31 -8.56
CA TYR A 357 1.86 2.72 -9.83
C TYR A 357 2.49 4.02 -10.30
N ILE A 358 3.20 3.97 -11.43
CA ILE A 358 3.66 5.17 -12.13
C ILE A 358 2.42 5.79 -12.77
N VAL A 359 2.04 6.96 -12.26
CA VAL A 359 0.93 7.73 -12.81
C VAL A 359 1.36 8.29 -14.16
N HIS A 360 0.50 8.12 -15.18
CA HIS A 360 0.69 8.70 -16.51
C HIS A 360 -0.28 9.84 -16.77
N ASN A 361 -1.51 9.73 -16.25
CA ASN A 361 -2.54 10.75 -16.42
C ASN A 361 -3.53 10.73 -15.25
N ILE A 362 -4.06 11.90 -14.90
CA ILE A 362 -5.16 12.07 -13.94
C ILE A 362 -6.21 12.95 -14.62
N SER A 363 -7.38 12.39 -14.89
CA SER A 363 -8.48 13.07 -15.58
C SER A 363 -9.64 13.29 -14.61
N LEU A 364 -9.79 14.52 -14.11
CA LEU A 364 -10.92 14.86 -13.21
C LEU A 364 -12.27 14.73 -13.91
N GLU A 365 -12.34 15.03 -15.21
CA GLU A 365 -13.55 14.94 -16.02
C GLU A 365 -14.01 13.48 -16.19
N GLU A 366 -13.07 12.58 -16.48
CA GLU A 366 -13.39 11.16 -16.65
C GLU A 366 -13.50 10.44 -15.29
N GLY A 367 -12.95 11.02 -14.22
CA GLY A 367 -12.84 10.38 -12.91
C GLY A 367 -11.85 9.21 -12.91
N GLN A 368 -10.80 9.31 -13.74
CA GLN A 368 -9.88 8.21 -14.02
C GLN A 368 -8.42 8.60 -13.80
N LEU A 369 -7.69 7.74 -13.11
CA LEU A 369 -6.25 7.79 -12.93
C LEU A 369 -5.64 6.66 -13.77
N VAL A 370 -4.86 7.02 -14.78
CA VAL A 370 -4.16 6.06 -15.64
C VAL A 370 -2.77 5.89 -15.10
N ALA A 371 -2.42 4.67 -14.73
CA ALA A 371 -1.10 4.34 -14.22
C ALA A 371 -0.66 2.97 -14.71
N SER A 372 0.65 2.80 -14.92
CA SER A 372 1.21 1.46 -15.09
C SER A 372 1.78 1.00 -13.76
N GLU A 373 1.66 -0.29 -13.50
CA GLU A 373 2.51 -0.89 -12.47
C GLU A 373 3.97 -0.63 -12.85
N LEU A 374 4.81 -0.35 -11.85
CA LEU A 374 6.24 -0.59 -11.99
C LEU A 374 6.37 -2.00 -12.53
N ASN A 375 7.19 -2.22 -13.57
CA ASN A 375 7.41 -3.54 -14.16
C ASN A 375 7.77 -4.53 -13.05
N THR A 376 6.77 -5.18 -12.45
CA THR A 376 6.95 -6.43 -11.75
C THR A 376 7.20 -7.39 -12.87
N THR A 377 8.46 -7.75 -13.04
CA THR A 377 8.86 -8.88 -13.85
C THR A 377 7.86 -9.99 -13.59
N THR A 378 7.32 -10.60 -14.66
CA THR A 378 6.65 -11.90 -14.55
C THR A 378 7.45 -12.73 -13.57
N ILE A 379 6.87 -13.11 -12.43
CA ILE A 379 7.58 -13.95 -11.46
C ILE A 379 7.76 -15.31 -12.15
N ILE A 380 8.98 -15.58 -12.61
CA ILE A 380 9.37 -16.88 -13.15
C ILE A 380 9.85 -17.70 -11.96
N ILE A 381 8.97 -18.51 -11.38
CA ILE A 381 9.37 -19.48 -10.35
C ILE A 381 9.68 -20.81 -11.04
N TYR A 382 10.90 -21.29 -10.83
CA TYR A 382 11.32 -22.60 -11.30
C TYR A 382 10.96 -23.66 -10.27
N PHE A 383 9.92 -24.46 -10.52
CA PHE A 383 9.65 -25.69 -9.77
C PHE A 383 10.13 -26.90 -10.59
N GLY A 384 11.41 -27.22 -10.49
CA GLY A 384 12.02 -28.31 -11.25
C GLY A 384 11.94 -28.09 -12.76
N SER A 385 11.35 -29.03 -13.51
CA SER A 385 11.26 -29.01 -14.98
C SER A 385 9.98 -28.38 -15.54
N TYR A 386 9.09 -27.84 -14.70
CA TYR A 386 7.80 -27.29 -15.13
C TYR A 386 7.73 -25.77 -14.92
N ILE A 387 7.15 -25.09 -15.91
CA ILE A 387 6.96 -23.63 -15.95
C ILE A 387 5.53 -23.33 -15.54
N TYR A 388 5.33 -22.57 -14.46
CA TYR A 388 4.04 -22.00 -14.10
C TYR A 388 4.08 -20.49 -14.29
N TYR A 389 3.10 -19.96 -15.03
CA TYR A 389 2.92 -18.53 -15.24
C TYR A 389 1.97 -17.98 -14.19
N TYR A 390 2.46 -17.24 -13.20
CA TYR A 390 1.60 -16.36 -12.42
C TYR A 390 1.57 -14.98 -13.10
N SER A 391 0.58 -14.81 -13.97
CA SER A 391 -0.06 -13.53 -14.20
C SER A 391 -1.45 -13.63 -13.59
N TYR A 392 -2.03 -12.56 -13.06
CA TYR A 392 -3.50 -12.48 -13.05
C TYR A 392 -3.97 -12.75 -14.49
N PHE A 393 -4.50 -13.95 -14.71
CA PHE A 393 -4.58 -14.55 -16.04
C PHE A 393 -5.54 -13.79 -16.97
N PHE A 394 -5.11 -13.58 -18.21
CA PHE A 394 -5.78 -14.16 -19.38
C PHE A 394 -4.69 -14.68 -20.33
N SER A 395 -4.60 -16.00 -20.49
CA SER A 395 -3.83 -16.59 -21.59
C SER A 395 -4.73 -16.76 -22.81
N TYR A 396 -4.19 -16.48 -23.98
CA TYR A 396 -4.33 -17.39 -25.13
C TYR A 396 -2.98 -17.42 -25.84
N GLU A 397 -2.28 -18.55 -25.74
CA GLU A 397 -1.25 -18.90 -26.71
C GLU A 397 -1.95 -19.31 -28.00
N THR A 398 -1.83 -18.49 -29.05
CA THR A 398 -1.50 -18.86 -30.45
C THR A 398 -1.85 -17.69 -31.40
N GLY A 399 -0.83 -16.97 -31.87
CA GLY A 399 -0.97 -15.91 -32.89
C GLY A 399 0.15 -14.85 -32.80
N PRO A 400 0.41 -14.07 -33.87
CA PRO A 400 1.59 -13.19 -34.00
C PRO A 400 1.42 -11.85 -33.24
N PHE A 401 0.92 -11.89 -32.01
CA PHE A 401 0.63 -10.69 -31.22
C PHE A 401 1.62 -10.55 -30.06
N VAL A 402 2.24 -9.38 -29.96
CA VAL A 402 3.16 -8.98 -28.88
C VAL A 402 2.44 -8.00 -27.95
N ARG A 403 2.68 -8.12 -26.64
CA ARG A 403 2.09 -7.26 -25.61
C ARG A 403 2.66 -5.84 -25.71
N HIS A 404 1.79 -4.83 -25.81
CA HIS A 404 2.12 -3.43 -25.58
C HIS A 404 1.78 -3.10 -24.11
N GLU A 405 2.63 -2.34 -23.42
CA GLU A 405 2.54 -1.94 -22.00
C GLU A 405 1.08 -1.71 -21.53
N GLN A 406 0.59 -2.50 -20.57
CA GLN A 406 -0.78 -2.35 -20.07
C GLN A 406 -0.81 -1.22 -19.04
N GLN A 407 -1.29 -0.06 -19.46
CA GLN A 407 -1.76 0.97 -18.54
C GLN A 407 -3.04 0.50 -17.86
N SER A 408 -3.08 0.56 -16.54
CA SER A 408 -4.27 0.33 -15.73
C SER A 408 -5.06 1.62 -15.56
N ILE A 409 -6.39 1.54 -15.67
CA ILE A 409 -7.30 2.66 -15.47
C ILE A 409 -8.00 2.49 -14.12
N PHE A 410 -7.65 3.33 -13.17
CA PHE A 410 -8.28 3.40 -11.85
C PHE A 410 -9.40 4.42 -11.87
N SER A 411 -10.64 3.96 -11.76
CA SER A 411 -11.77 4.87 -11.52
C SER A 411 -11.91 5.11 -10.02
N TRP A 412 -11.99 6.36 -9.59
CA TRP A 412 -12.18 6.68 -8.17
C TRP A 412 -13.61 7.08 -7.86
N VAL A 413 -13.96 6.87 -6.60
CA VAL A 413 -15.13 7.46 -5.93
C VAL A 413 -14.63 8.24 -4.74
N ILE A 414 -15.43 9.19 -4.26
CA ILE A 414 -15.10 9.97 -3.06
C ILE A 414 -15.29 9.12 -1.82
N GLU A 415 -16.48 8.57 -1.68
CA GLU A 415 -16.93 7.73 -0.55
C GLU A 415 -17.92 6.70 -1.11
N THR A 416 -18.17 5.63 -0.37
CA THR A 416 -19.01 4.50 -0.79
C THR A 416 -20.51 4.78 -0.76
N GLN A 417 -20.93 5.90 -0.18
CA GLN A 417 -22.33 6.32 -0.10
C GLN A 417 -22.85 6.89 -1.42
N HIS A 418 -24.17 6.92 -1.59
CA HIS A 418 -24.81 7.52 -2.77
C HIS A 418 -24.92 9.04 -2.63
N CYS A 419 -25.10 9.74 -3.75
CA CYS A 419 -25.29 11.18 -3.80
C CYS A 419 -26.43 11.70 -2.90
N GLU A 420 -27.53 10.95 -2.78
CA GLU A 420 -28.66 11.38 -1.96
C GLU A 420 -28.30 11.39 -0.47
N GLU A 421 -27.57 10.38 -0.01
CA GLU A 421 -27.07 10.26 1.36
C GLU A 421 -25.94 11.25 1.62
N ALA A 422 -25.00 11.36 0.68
CA ALA A 422 -23.86 12.26 0.77
C ALA A 422 -24.27 13.73 0.92
N ARG A 423 -25.35 14.15 0.25
CA ARG A 423 -25.90 15.50 0.37
C ARG A 423 -26.52 15.80 1.73
N GLN A 424 -26.90 14.79 2.51
CA GLN A 424 -27.45 15.02 3.85
C GLN A 424 -26.35 15.38 4.85
N ASN A 425 -25.12 14.93 4.61
CA ASN A 425 -23.97 15.26 5.43
C ASN A 425 -23.17 16.43 4.83
N ASN A 426 -23.68 17.65 5.01
CA ASN A 426 -23.00 18.88 4.56
C ASN A 426 -21.57 19.03 5.13
N ALA A 427 -21.29 18.41 6.27
CA ALA A 427 -19.98 18.50 6.90
C ALA A 427 -18.92 17.70 6.15
N THR A 428 -19.27 16.72 5.31
CA THR A 428 -18.29 15.90 4.56
C THR A 428 -18.50 15.93 3.05
N PHE A 429 -19.62 16.46 2.55
CA PHE A 429 -19.94 16.44 1.11
C PHE A 429 -18.84 17.06 0.23
N ALA A 430 -18.42 16.34 -0.82
CA ALA A 430 -17.25 16.70 -1.62
C ALA A 430 -17.50 17.61 -2.83
N CYS A 431 -18.74 17.71 -3.32
CA CYS A 431 -19.05 18.52 -4.50
C CYS A 431 -19.27 19.97 -4.06
N VAL A 432 -18.17 20.70 -3.87
CA VAL A 432 -18.15 22.03 -3.23
C VAL A 432 -18.58 23.14 -4.19
N ASP A 433 -18.32 23.00 -5.49
CA ASP A 433 -18.67 24.04 -6.46
C ASP A 433 -20.18 24.12 -6.72
N LYS A 434 -20.74 25.34 -6.82
CA LYS A 434 -22.16 25.58 -7.12
C LYS A 434 -22.60 25.10 -8.50
N ASN A 435 -21.67 25.04 -9.44
CA ASN A 435 -21.84 24.52 -10.79
C ASN A 435 -21.28 23.09 -10.89
N SER A 436 -21.21 22.34 -9.78
CA SER A 436 -20.92 20.90 -9.79
C SER A 436 -22.19 20.06 -9.66
N VAL A 437 -22.11 18.83 -10.13
CA VAL A 437 -23.15 17.81 -10.04
C VAL A 437 -22.54 16.58 -9.39
N CYS A 438 -23.31 15.96 -8.50
CA CYS A 438 -22.96 14.68 -7.90
C CYS A 438 -23.49 13.54 -8.78
N GLU A 439 -22.63 12.58 -9.10
CA GLU A 439 -22.96 11.39 -9.88
C GLU A 439 -22.68 10.11 -9.09
N ASN A 440 -23.66 9.20 -9.06
CA ASN A 440 -23.46 7.84 -8.54
C ASN A 440 -22.69 7.00 -9.54
N ILE A 441 -21.71 6.24 -9.07
CA ILE A 441 -20.93 5.30 -9.86
C ILE A 441 -21.44 3.89 -9.58
N THR A 442 -22.00 3.21 -10.57
CA THR A 442 -22.70 1.92 -10.39
C THR A 442 -21.84 0.72 -10.77
N LYS A 443 -21.98 -0.40 -10.06
CA LYS A 443 -21.42 -1.70 -10.49
C LYS A 443 -22.15 -2.21 -11.73
N THR A 444 -21.43 -2.90 -12.61
CA THR A 444 -21.96 -3.45 -13.87
C THR A 444 -22.97 -4.59 -13.69
N SER A 445 -23.22 -5.04 -12.46
CA SER A 445 -24.17 -6.10 -12.14
C SER A 445 -24.72 -5.90 -10.73
N ASN A 446 -26.03 -5.64 -10.63
CA ASN A 446 -26.83 -5.35 -9.43
C ASN A 446 -26.67 -3.89 -8.97
N GLU A 447 -27.79 -3.26 -8.58
CA GLU A 447 -27.99 -1.81 -8.31
C GLU A 447 -27.13 -1.20 -7.17
N ASP A 448 -26.09 -1.91 -6.72
CA ASP A 448 -25.11 -1.43 -5.75
C ASP A 448 -24.13 -0.44 -6.42
N SER A 449 -24.05 0.77 -5.87
CA SER A 449 -23.05 1.77 -6.27
C SER A 449 -21.67 1.45 -5.68
N TRP A 450 -20.60 1.76 -6.42
CA TRP A 450 -19.25 1.88 -5.87
C TRP A 450 -19.10 3.11 -4.95
N GLY A 451 -19.97 4.10 -5.09
CA GLY A 451 -19.91 5.38 -4.40
C GLY A 451 -20.29 6.55 -5.31
N TYR A 452 -20.03 7.78 -4.86
CA TYR A 452 -20.28 8.97 -5.67
C TYR A 452 -19.01 9.69 -6.12
N ARG A 453 -19.12 10.48 -7.18
CA ARG A 453 -18.11 11.46 -7.62
C ARG A 453 -18.75 12.79 -7.95
N CYS A 454 -17.93 13.81 -8.17
CA CYS A 454 -18.37 15.15 -8.53
C CYS A 454 -17.87 15.49 -9.93
N ASN A 455 -18.75 16.03 -10.76
CA ASN A 455 -18.43 16.53 -12.10
C ASN A 455 -18.86 17.99 -12.21
N CYS A 456 -18.22 18.77 -13.10
CA CYS A 456 -18.78 20.06 -13.45
C CYS A 456 -20.10 19.87 -14.20
N ALA A 457 -21.06 20.75 -13.96
CA ALA A 457 -22.33 20.78 -14.65
C ALA A 457 -22.12 21.00 -16.16
N LYS A 458 -23.10 20.60 -16.96
CA LYS A 458 -23.06 20.80 -18.41
C LYS A 458 -22.80 22.28 -18.76
N GLY A 459 -21.84 22.52 -19.66
CA GLY A 459 -21.39 23.87 -20.03
C GLY A 459 -20.30 24.44 -19.12
N TYR A 460 -19.81 23.68 -18.14
CA TYR A 460 -18.72 24.06 -17.26
C TYR A 460 -17.59 23.02 -17.30
N GLN A 461 -16.36 23.48 -17.12
CA GLN A 461 -15.14 22.65 -17.04
C GLN A 461 -14.27 23.08 -15.86
N GLY A 462 -13.40 22.20 -15.38
CA GLY A 462 -12.46 22.50 -14.30
C GLY A 462 -12.56 21.53 -13.15
N ASN A 463 -12.52 22.04 -11.92
CA ASN A 463 -12.45 21.21 -10.72
C ASN A 463 -13.72 21.36 -9.86
N PRO A 464 -14.61 20.34 -9.82
CA PRO A 464 -15.86 20.40 -9.05
C PRO A 464 -15.67 20.27 -7.53
N TYR A 465 -14.48 19.88 -7.08
CA TYR A 465 -14.18 19.62 -5.67
C TYR A 465 -13.69 20.85 -4.91
N ILE A 466 -13.51 21.99 -5.58
CA ILE A 466 -13.07 23.25 -4.96
C ILE A 466 -14.06 24.37 -5.27
N SER A 467 -14.17 25.35 -4.37
CA SER A 467 -15.07 26.49 -4.57
C SER A 467 -14.64 27.37 -5.76
N ASP A 468 -15.59 27.72 -6.62
CA ASP A 468 -15.39 28.41 -7.90
C ASP A 468 -14.39 27.67 -8.84
N GLY A 469 -14.24 26.35 -8.71
CA GLY A 469 -13.40 25.53 -9.55
C GLY A 469 -14.03 25.15 -10.90
N CYS A 470 -15.36 25.13 -11.02
CA CYS A 470 -16.03 24.93 -12.31
C CYS A 470 -16.21 26.26 -13.04
N LYS A 471 -15.53 26.40 -14.17
CA LYS A 471 -15.54 27.59 -15.03
C LYS A 471 -16.40 27.36 -16.27
N ASP A 472 -17.08 28.40 -16.69
CA ASP A 472 -17.86 28.44 -17.92
C ASP A 472 -17.00 28.09 -19.13
N ILE A 473 -17.49 27.20 -19.99
CA ILE A 473 -16.83 26.88 -21.26
C ILE A 473 -17.20 27.99 -22.24
N ASP A 474 -16.21 28.63 -22.87
CA ASP A 474 -16.47 29.55 -23.96
C ASP A 474 -16.60 28.76 -25.28
N GLU A 475 -17.82 28.32 -25.59
CA GLU A 475 -18.06 27.52 -26.79
C GLU A 475 -17.78 28.29 -28.09
N CYS A 476 -17.87 29.63 -28.04
CA CYS A 476 -17.57 30.49 -29.18
C CYS A 476 -16.06 30.56 -29.49
N SER A 477 -15.22 30.26 -28.51
CA SER A 477 -13.77 30.12 -28.69
C SER A 477 -13.36 28.75 -29.25
N VAL A 478 -14.28 27.78 -29.34
CA VAL A 478 -14.03 26.40 -29.83
C VAL A 478 -15.07 25.97 -30.88
N PRO A 479 -15.16 26.67 -32.04
CA PRO A 479 -16.24 26.47 -33.02
C PRO A 479 -16.26 25.08 -33.68
N ASN A 480 -15.17 24.32 -33.61
CA ASN A 480 -15.09 22.96 -34.15
C ASN A 480 -15.83 21.92 -33.27
N ASN A 481 -15.95 22.17 -31.96
CA ASN A 481 -16.67 21.29 -31.04
C ASN A 481 -18.13 21.74 -30.82
N TYR A 482 -18.42 23.02 -31.07
CA TYR A 482 -19.72 23.63 -30.82
C TYR A 482 -20.22 24.35 -32.07
N PHE A 483 -21.06 23.65 -32.83
CA PHE A 483 -21.55 24.14 -34.12
C PHE A 483 -22.52 25.32 -33.95
N CYS A 484 -22.16 26.48 -34.50
CA CYS A 484 -23.03 27.65 -34.62
C CYS A 484 -23.02 28.18 -36.07
N ASN A 485 -24.20 28.21 -36.70
CA ASN A 485 -24.40 28.83 -38.01
C ASN A 485 -24.86 30.29 -37.87
N GLY A 486 -23.91 31.20 -37.64
CA GLY A 486 -24.15 32.63 -37.48
C GLY A 486 -23.24 33.27 -36.40
N THR A 487 -23.69 34.36 -35.78
CA THR A 487 -22.94 35.03 -34.71
C THR A 487 -23.10 34.26 -33.39
N CYS A 488 -21.99 33.72 -32.87
CA CYS A 488 -21.96 33.05 -31.58
C CYS A 488 -21.85 34.06 -30.43
N ILE A 489 -22.66 33.89 -29.38
CA ILE A 489 -22.61 34.66 -28.13
C ILE A 489 -22.46 33.66 -26.98
N ASN A 490 -21.33 33.72 -26.28
CA ASN A 490 -21.11 32.90 -25.10
C ASN A 490 -22.02 33.35 -23.95
N THR A 491 -22.63 32.39 -23.27
CA THR A 491 -23.51 32.63 -22.11
C THR A 491 -23.10 31.70 -20.96
N LYS A 492 -23.58 31.96 -19.74
CA LYS A 492 -23.22 31.07 -18.62
C LYS A 492 -23.87 29.70 -18.78
N GLY A 493 -23.06 28.65 -18.92
CA GLY A 493 -23.45 27.26 -19.08
C GLY A 493 -23.86 26.88 -20.51
N GLY A 494 -23.52 27.69 -21.51
CA GLY A 494 -23.82 27.41 -22.92
C GLY A 494 -23.65 28.62 -23.84
N TYR A 495 -24.04 28.49 -25.10
CA TYR A 495 -23.94 29.57 -26.08
C TYR A 495 -25.25 29.78 -26.85
N GLN A 496 -25.39 30.98 -27.40
CA GLN A 496 -26.47 31.31 -28.33
C GLN A 496 -25.91 31.55 -29.72
N CYS A 497 -26.62 31.03 -30.72
CA CYS A 497 -26.28 31.22 -32.12
C CYS A 497 -27.34 32.09 -32.79
N LEU A 498 -26.95 33.30 -33.18
CA LEU A 498 -27.85 34.22 -33.88
C LEU A 498 -27.67 34.09 -35.40
N PRO A 499 -28.77 33.93 -36.17
CA PRO A 499 -28.68 33.84 -37.62
C PRO A 499 -28.13 35.14 -38.21
N ASP A 500 -27.23 35.01 -39.18
CA ASP A 500 -26.71 36.15 -39.92
C ASP A 500 -27.86 36.84 -40.67
N LYS A 501 -28.06 38.13 -40.41
CA LYS A 501 -29.04 38.96 -41.12
C LYS A 501 -28.59 39.19 -42.56
N LYS A 502 -28.68 38.18 -43.43
CA LYS A 502 -28.64 38.29 -44.90
C LYS A 502 -29.04 36.98 -45.60
N GLN A 503 -30.34 36.74 -45.72
CA GLN A 503 -31.01 36.43 -47.00
C GLN A 503 -32.52 36.32 -46.79
N THR A 504 -33.20 37.46 -46.82
CA THR A 504 -34.60 37.53 -47.21
C THR A 504 -34.64 37.51 -48.74
N VAL A 505 -34.82 36.35 -49.36
CA VAL A 505 -35.31 36.30 -50.74
C VAL A 505 -36.83 36.32 -50.66
N LEU A 506 -37.39 37.42 -51.15
CA LEU A 506 -38.82 37.70 -51.26
C LEU A 506 -39.53 36.59 -52.06
N LEU A 507 -40.48 35.90 -51.43
CA LEU A 507 -41.52 35.14 -52.13
C LEU A 507 -42.47 36.15 -52.81
N GLY A 508 -42.23 36.43 -54.09
CA GLY A 508 -43.14 37.19 -54.96
C GLY A 508 -44.03 36.25 -55.77
N ASN A 509 -45.33 36.26 -55.44
CA ASN A 509 -46.41 35.45 -56.03
C ASN A 509 -46.57 35.56 -57.57
N GLY A 510 -46.93 34.43 -58.22
CA GLY A 510 -47.28 34.39 -59.64
C GLY A 510 -47.92 33.09 -60.18
N ARG A 511 -48.93 32.54 -59.50
CA ARG A 511 -50.11 31.75 -60.02
C ARG A 511 -49.96 30.89 -61.30
N LYS A 512 -50.14 29.56 -61.20
CA LYS A 512 -51.30 28.76 -61.72
C LYS A 512 -51.06 27.23 -61.68
N GLU A 513 -52.18 26.52 -61.53
CA GLU A 513 -52.42 25.07 -61.40
C GLU A 513 -51.76 24.17 -62.47
N SER A 514 -51.48 22.90 -62.13
CA SER A 514 -52.30 21.76 -62.60
C SER A 514 -51.78 20.40 -62.10
N ARG A 515 -52.68 19.42 -62.18
CA ARG A 515 -52.74 18.09 -61.56
C ARG A 515 -51.58 17.13 -61.87
N ARG A 516 -51.42 16.14 -60.97
CA ARG A 516 -50.78 14.84 -61.25
C ARG A 516 -51.27 14.25 -62.58
N LYS A 517 -50.33 13.70 -63.35
CA LYS A 517 -50.49 12.40 -63.98
C LYS A 517 -49.41 11.48 -63.44
#